data_AF-Q65H79-F1
#
_entry.id   AF-Q65H79-F1
#
_cell.length_a   1.000
_cell.length_b   1.000
_cell.length_c   1.000
_cell.angle_alpha   90.00
_cell.angle_beta   90.00
_cell.angle_gamma   90.00
#
_symmetry.space_group_name_H-M   'P 1'
#
loop_
_entity.id
_entity.type
_entity.pdbx_description
1 polymer ?
#
loop_
_entity_poly.entity_id
_entity_poly.type
_entity_poly.pdbx_seq_one_letter_code
_entity_poly.pdbx_strand_id
1 'polypeptide(L)'
;MEGWRISLLEKERTIFVDADACPVKDEVLKTAADFDVKVVFVASFEHFQITRKEEENWTYVDPHKEAADLYIANHVRPGDVVVTQDIGLASLLLGKKVYVMSERGYLFEENSIDHALFRRHVAQKLRRSGRYTKGPKKLVKEDRERFVKELQKILSKIEGFTY
;
A
#
# COMPACT_ATOMS: atom_id res chain seq x y z
N MET A 1 -24.37 20.46 -21.46
CA MET A 1 -22.91 20.37 -21.20
C MET A 1 -22.56 19.73 -19.85
N GLU A 2 -23.52 19.47 -18.95
CA GLU A 2 -23.27 18.91 -17.61
C GLU A 2 -22.80 17.44 -17.58
N GLY A 3 -23.23 16.60 -18.54
CA GLY A 3 -23.01 15.15 -18.47
C GLY A 3 -21.57 14.69 -18.71
N TRP A 4 -20.79 15.42 -19.51
CA TRP A 4 -19.40 15.06 -19.83
C TRP A 4 -18.42 15.35 -18.69
N ARG A 5 -18.76 16.29 -17.78
CA ARG A 5 -17.90 16.58 -16.64
C ARG A 5 -18.00 15.52 -15.54
N ILE A 6 -19.15 14.84 -15.43
CA ILE A 6 -19.32 13.73 -14.49
C ILE A 6 -18.50 12.52 -14.93
N SER A 7 -18.38 12.26 -16.25
CA SER A 7 -17.59 11.13 -16.73
C SER A 7 -16.07 11.35 -16.68
N LEU A 8 -15.58 12.59 -16.70
CA LEU A 8 -14.14 12.85 -16.50
C LEU A 8 -13.76 12.84 -15.01
N LEU A 9 -14.74 13.09 -14.13
CA LEU A 9 -14.64 12.80 -12.70
C LEU A 9 -14.77 11.30 -12.40
N GLU A 10 -14.91 10.42 -13.41
CA GLU A 10 -14.93 8.97 -13.22
C GLU A 10 -13.60 8.49 -12.64
N LYS A 11 -13.60 8.44 -11.30
CA LYS A 11 -12.65 7.75 -10.42
C LYS A 11 -11.22 8.25 -10.56
N GLU A 12 -10.96 9.39 -9.91
CA GLU A 12 -9.63 9.70 -9.41
C GLU A 12 -9.11 8.49 -8.61
N ARG A 13 -8.15 7.78 -9.20
CA ARG A 13 -7.51 6.62 -8.58
C ARG A 13 -6.57 7.11 -7.50
N THR A 14 -6.50 6.34 -6.42
CA THR A 14 -5.67 6.69 -5.27
C THR A 14 -4.72 5.57 -4.94
N ILE A 15 -3.47 5.93 -4.64
CA ILE A 15 -2.50 5.06 -3.98
C ILE A 15 -2.58 5.35 -2.48
N PHE A 16 -3.07 4.38 -1.71
CA PHE A 16 -3.01 4.42 -0.25
C PHE A 16 -1.72 3.77 0.23
N VAL A 17 -0.98 4.45 1.10
CA VAL A 17 0.26 3.95 1.68
C VAL A 17 0.10 3.85 3.18
N ASP A 18 0.22 2.64 3.71
CA ASP A 18 0.44 2.40 5.13
C ASP A 18 1.83 2.95 5.50
N ALA A 19 1.84 4.08 6.21
CA ALA A 19 2.99 4.97 6.27
C ALA A 19 3.73 4.96 7.62
N ASP A 20 3.30 4.13 8.58
CA ASP A 20 3.91 4.00 9.91
C ASP A 20 5.42 3.68 9.83
N ALA A 21 5.86 2.95 8.79
CA ALA A 21 7.28 2.70 8.54
C ALA A 21 7.66 2.57 7.05
N CYS A 22 6.92 3.20 6.14
CA CYS A 22 7.13 3.02 4.70
C CYS A 22 8.47 3.64 4.22
N PRO A 23 9.42 2.84 3.73
CA PRO A 23 10.74 3.31 3.27
C PRO A 23 10.76 3.72 1.80
N VAL A 24 9.64 3.59 1.08
CA VAL A 24 9.52 3.81 -0.38
C VAL A 24 8.62 5.00 -0.75
N LYS A 25 8.47 5.98 0.16
CA LYS A 25 7.58 7.15 -0.04
C LYS A 25 7.98 7.95 -1.28
N ASP A 26 9.28 8.16 -1.48
CA ASP A 26 9.80 8.90 -2.64
C ASP A 26 9.53 8.16 -3.95
N GLU A 27 9.69 6.84 -3.98
CA GLU A 27 9.34 6.02 -5.14
C GLU A 27 7.85 6.06 -5.44
N VAL A 28 6.99 6.04 -4.41
CA VAL A 28 5.55 6.18 -4.58
C VAL A 28 5.22 7.54 -5.19
N LEU A 29 5.67 8.64 -4.57
CA LEU A 29 5.36 10.00 -5.03
C LEU A 29 5.81 10.21 -6.48
N LYS A 30 7.05 9.82 -6.79
CA LYS A 30 7.61 9.96 -8.14
C LYS A 30 6.79 9.18 -9.16
N THR A 31 6.51 7.91 -8.86
CA THR A 31 5.76 7.05 -9.79
C THR A 31 4.31 7.52 -9.93
N ALA A 32 3.69 7.99 -8.85
CA ALA A 32 2.33 8.49 -8.88
C ALA A 32 2.21 9.77 -9.73
N ALA A 33 3.20 10.67 -9.63
CA ALA A 33 3.26 11.89 -10.42
C ALA A 33 3.37 11.60 -11.94
N ASP A 34 4.13 10.57 -12.34
CA ASP A 34 4.26 10.16 -13.74
C ASP A 34 2.91 9.68 -14.35
N PHE A 35 1.95 9.29 -13.52
CA PHE A 35 0.64 8.77 -13.93
C PHE A 35 -0.54 9.67 -13.54
N ASP A 36 -0.29 10.85 -12.96
CA ASP A 36 -1.32 11.77 -12.42
C ASP A 36 -2.27 11.08 -11.41
N VAL A 37 -1.70 10.23 -10.55
CA VAL A 37 -2.44 9.46 -9.54
C VAL A 37 -2.24 10.10 -8.17
N LYS A 38 -3.34 10.26 -7.43
CA LYS A 38 -3.30 10.80 -6.07
C LYS A 38 -2.65 9.82 -5.11
N VAL A 39 -1.83 10.32 -4.18
CA VAL A 39 -1.27 9.53 -3.07
C VAL A 39 -1.93 9.94 -1.75
N VAL A 40 -2.20 8.98 -0.87
CA VAL A 40 -2.66 9.21 0.50
C VAL A 40 -1.78 8.39 1.44
N PHE A 41 -0.94 9.06 2.23
CA PHE A 41 -0.21 8.43 3.32
C PHE A 41 -1.09 8.34 4.56
N VAL A 42 -1.29 7.14 5.08
CA VAL A 42 -2.09 6.87 6.26
C VAL A 42 -1.17 6.39 7.36
N ALA A 43 -1.13 7.10 8.48
CA ALA A 43 -0.31 6.74 9.64
C ALA A 43 -1.02 7.11 10.94
N SER A 44 -0.69 6.42 12.02
CA SER A 44 -1.14 6.82 13.34
C SER A 44 -0.49 8.14 13.78
N PHE A 45 -1.11 8.87 14.71
CA PHE A 45 -0.48 10.05 15.32
C PHE A 45 0.85 9.76 16.02
N GLU A 46 1.14 8.50 16.40
CA GLU A 46 2.43 8.12 16.97
C GLU A 46 3.58 8.25 15.95
N HIS A 47 3.25 8.17 14.66
CA HIS A 47 4.19 8.32 13.55
C HIS A 47 4.10 9.70 12.89
N PHE A 48 3.56 10.70 13.59
CA PHE A 48 3.42 12.06 13.08
C PHE A 48 4.77 12.64 12.61
N GLN A 49 4.80 13.08 11.35
CA GLN A 49 5.98 13.69 10.74
C GLN A 49 5.82 15.22 10.76
N ILE A 50 6.80 15.91 11.35
CA ILE A 50 6.86 17.39 11.41
C ILE A 50 7.25 17.97 10.04
N THR A 51 8.18 17.31 9.35
CA THR A 51 8.62 17.71 8.01
C THR A 51 7.82 16.95 6.98
N ARG A 52 7.11 17.68 6.11
CA ARG A 52 6.33 17.13 4.99
C ARG A 52 6.74 17.84 3.72
N LYS A 53 6.76 17.11 2.62
CA LYS A 53 6.83 17.74 1.29
C LYS A 53 5.45 18.26 0.94
N GLU A 54 5.36 19.34 0.16
CA GLU A 54 4.06 19.91 -0.23
C GLU A 54 3.22 18.93 -1.05
N GLU A 55 3.88 18.01 -1.76
CA GLU A 55 3.24 16.95 -2.55
C GLU A 55 2.66 15.80 -1.70
N GLU A 56 2.99 15.74 -0.41
CA GLU A 56 2.54 14.65 0.47
C GLU A 56 1.17 14.93 1.08
N ASN A 57 0.16 14.21 0.60
CA ASN A 57 -1.17 14.23 1.21
C ASN A 57 -1.26 13.16 2.31
N TRP A 58 -1.41 13.63 3.56
CA TRP A 58 -1.40 12.79 4.77
C TRP A 58 -2.77 12.72 5.43
N THR A 59 -3.17 11.52 5.84
CA THR A 59 -4.28 11.28 6.77
C THR A 59 -3.73 10.66 8.05
N TYR A 60 -3.91 11.38 9.17
CA TYR A 60 -3.59 10.84 10.49
C TYR A 60 -4.84 10.27 11.14
N VAL A 61 -4.68 9.09 11.70
CA VAL A 61 -5.75 8.37 12.40
C VAL A 61 -5.39 8.22 13.87
N ASP A 62 -6.40 7.94 14.70
CA ASP A 62 -6.21 7.70 16.12
C ASP A 62 -5.11 6.65 16.36
N PRO A 63 -4.36 6.74 17.47
CA PRO A 63 -3.27 5.80 17.80
C PRO A 63 -3.78 4.39 18.19
N HIS A 64 -5.04 4.07 17.87
CA HIS A 64 -5.52 2.71 18.03
C HIS A 64 -4.82 1.78 17.04
N LYS A 65 -4.44 0.60 17.53
CA LYS A 65 -3.56 -0.36 16.84
C LYS A 65 -3.98 -0.70 15.40
N GLU A 66 -5.26 -0.61 15.07
CA GLU A 66 -5.81 -1.00 13.77
C GLU A 66 -6.50 0.19 13.04
N ALA A 67 -6.28 1.43 13.50
CA ALA A 67 -6.97 2.59 12.94
C ALA A 67 -6.56 2.87 11.49
N ALA A 68 -5.28 2.69 11.14
CA ALA A 68 -4.77 2.92 9.79
C ALA A 68 -5.36 1.88 8.82
N ASP A 69 -5.29 0.61 9.22
CA ASP A 69 -5.89 -0.51 8.50
C ASP A 69 -7.39 -0.29 8.25
N LEU A 70 -8.13 0.11 9.29
CA LEU A 70 -9.57 0.39 9.19
C LEU A 70 -9.86 1.57 8.28
N TYR A 71 -9.06 2.64 8.36
CA TYR A 71 -9.19 3.80 7.46
C TYR A 71 -8.99 3.38 6.01
N ILE A 72 -7.89 2.70 5.70
CA ILE A 72 -7.61 2.22 4.34
C ILE A 72 -8.75 1.34 3.86
N ALA A 73 -9.15 0.33 4.64
CA ALA A 73 -10.20 -0.61 4.26
C ALA A 73 -11.56 0.04 3.97
N ASN A 74 -11.86 1.17 4.62
CA ASN A 74 -13.11 1.92 4.45
C ASN A 74 -13.07 2.94 3.30
N HIS A 75 -11.90 3.42 2.89
CA HIS A 75 -11.78 4.50 1.91
C HIS A 75 -11.36 4.03 0.52
N VAL A 76 -10.74 2.84 0.41
CA VAL A 76 -10.37 2.28 -0.89
C VAL A 76 -11.58 1.97 -1.77
N ARG A 77 -11.38 2.11 -3.08
CA ARG A 77 -12.35 1.81 -4.13
C ARG A 77 -11.77 0.85 -5.15
N PRO A 78 -12.60 0.08 -5.88
CA PRO A 78 -12.11 -0.80 -6.94
C PRO A 78 -11.20 -0.08 -7.94
N GLY A 79 -10.01 -0.62 -8.16
CA GLY A 79 -8.97 -0.04 -9.02
C GLY A 79 -7.90 0.78 -8.28
N ASP A 80 -8.10 1.09 -7.00
CA ASP A 80 -7.06 1.73 -6.17
C ASP A 80 -5.88 0.78 -5.92
N VAL A 81 -4.76 1.36 -5.52
CA VAL A 81 -3.53 0.64 -5.14
C VAL A 81 -3.27 0.86 -3.66
N VAL A 82 -2.89 -0.20 -2.96
CA VAL A 82 -2.50 -0.13 -1.55
C VAL A 82 -1.08 -0.67 -1.38
N VAL A 83 -0.24 0.12 -0.72
CA VAL A 83 1.12 -0.27 -0.31
C VAL A 83 1.12 -0.57 1.19
N THR A 84 1.34 -1.83 1.57
CA THR A 84 1.40 -2.23 2.99
C THR A 84 2.28 -3.48 3.18
N GLN A 85 2.85 -3.63 4.37
CA GLN A 85 3.50 -4.87 4.81
C GLN A 85 2.58 -5.74 5.68
N ASP A 86 1.41 -5.24 6.09
CA ASP A 86 0.49 -6.01 6.92
C ASP A 86 -0.30 -7.01 6.06
N ILE A 87 0.05 -8.30 6.22
CA ILE A 87 -0.60 -9.42 5.53
C ILE A 87 -2.09 -9.52 5.89
N GLY A 88 -2.49 -9.13 7.09
CA GLY A 88 -3.89 -9.08 7.53
C GLY A 88 -4.67 -7.99 6.79
N LEU A 89 -4.13 -6.77 6.72
CA LEU A 89 -4.71 -5.71 5.89
C LEU A 89 -4.77 -6.13 4.42
N ALA A 90 -3.69 -6.69 3.88
CA ALA A 90 -3.67 -7.17 2.51
C ALA A 90 -4.78 -8.21 2.27
N SER A 91 -4.93 -9.19 3.15
CA SER A 91 -6.00 -10.19 3.08
C SER A 91 -7.39 -9.58 3.09
N LEU A 92 -7.63 -8.56 3.92
CA LEU A 92 -8.91 -7.86 4.00
C LEU A 92 -9.25 -7.13 2.69
N LEU A 93 -8.22 -6.64 2.00
CA LEU A 93 -8.35 -5.82 0.80
C LEU A 93 -8.51 -6.63 -0.50
N LEU A 94 -8.02 -7.87 -0.57
CA LEU A 94 -8.09 -8.68 -1.79
C LEU A 94 -9.51 -8.84 -2.36
N GLY A 95 -10.52 -8.94 -1.50
CA GLY A 95 -11.93 -9.02 -1.92
C GLY A 95 -12.53 -7.71 -2.46
N LYS A 96 -11.83 -6.58 -2.34
CA LYS A 96 -12.33 -5.24 -2.71
C LYS A 96 -11.96 -4.79 -4.13
N LYS A 97 -11.34 -5.68 -4.93
CA LYS A 97 -10.89 -5.37 -6.31
C LYS A 97 -9.88 -4.21 -6.36
N VAL A 98 -9.02 -4.12 -5.36
CA VAL A 98 -7.88 -3.22 -5.31
C VAL A 98 -6.59 -4.00 -5.57
N TYR A 99 -5.54 -3.31 -5.99
CA TYR A 99 -4.21 -3.89 -6.06
C TYR A 99 -3.53 -3.69 -4.71
N VAL A 100 -2.96 -4.75 -4.13
CA VAL A 100 -2.21 -4.64 -2.87
C VAL A 100 -0.80 -5.13 -3.11
N MET A 101 0.19 -4.31 -2.77
CA MET A 101 1.60 -4.65 -2.91
C MET A 101 2.40 -4.29 -1.66
N SER A 102 3.49 -5.02 -1.45
CA SER A 102 4.47 -4.69 -0.42
C SER A 102 5.45 -3.63 -0.90
N GLU A 103 6.13 -2.96 0.03
CA GLU A 103 7.20 -1.97 -0.25
C GLU A 103 8.43 -2.60 -0.94
N ARG A 104 8.47 -3.94 -1.07
CA ARG A 104 9.49 -4.67 -1.82
C ARG A 104 9.08 -5.02 -3.25
N GLY A 105 7.90 -4.59 -3.68
CA GLY A 105 7.37 -4.85 -5.02
C GLY A 105 6.78 -6.24 -5.22
N TYR A 106 6.39 -6.93 -4.15
CA TYR A 106 5.60 -8.16 -4.28
C TYR A 106 4.11 -7.83 -4.20
N LEU A 107 3.35 -8.30 -5.18
CA LEU A 107 1.90 -8.24 -5.17
C LEU A 107 1.34 -9.29 -4.20
N PHE A 108 0.32 -8.93 -3.44
CA PHE A 108 -0.48 -9.88 -2.69
C PHE A 108 -1.59 -10.40 -3.62
N GLU A 109 -1.74 -11.72 -3.66
CA GLU A 109 -2.73 -12.38 -4.49
C GLU A 109 -3.50 -13.40 -3.63
N GLU A 110 -4.76 -13.64 -3.97
CA GLU A 110 -5.65 -14.57 -3.24
C GLU A 110 -5.05 -15.98 -3.15
N ASN A 111 -4.37 -16.44 -4.20
CA ASN A 111 -3.70 -17.74 -4.24
C ASN A 111 -2.51 -17.89 -3.26
N SER A 112 -1.94 -16.78 -2.76
CA SER A 112 -0.69 -16.75 -1.99
C SER A 112 -0.87 -16.21 -0.59
N ILE A 113 -1.98 -15.54 -0.32
CA ILE A 113 -2.26 -14.89 0.97
C ILE A 113 -2.43 -15.90 2.10
N ASP A 114 -3.08 -17.05 1.85
CA ASP A 114 -3.29 -18.09 2.87
C ASP A 114 -1.96 -18.65 3.37
N HIS A 115 -1.02 -18.87 2.44
CA HIS A 115 0.33 -19.30 2.80
C HIS A 115 1.10 -18.20 3.54
N ALA A 116 0.90 -16.94 3.18
CA ALA A 116 1.48 -15.81 3.91
C ALA A 116 0.94 -15.69 5.35
N LEU A 117 -0.37 -15.85 5.54
CA LEU A 117 -1.04 -15.87 6.85
C LEU A 117 -0.57 -17.05 7.70
N PHE A 118 -0.47 -18.24 7.11
CA PHE A 118 0.06 -19.42 7.80
C PHE A 118 1.50 -19.20 8.29
N ARG A 119 2.38 -18.64 7.43
CA ARG A 119 3.76 -18.28 7.84
C ARG A 119 3.77 -17.25 8.97
N ARG A 120 2.89 -16.25 8.93
CA ARG A 120 2.75 -15.26 10.03
C ARG A 120 2.34 -15.94 11.33
N HIS A 121 1.38 -16.86 11.29
CA HIS A 121 0.93 -17.62 12.45
C HIS A 121 2.06 -18.48 13.06
N VAL A 122 2.79 -19.22 12.22
CA VAL A 122 3.95 -20.03 12.67
C VAL A 122 5.03 -19.16 13.29
N ALA A 123 5.38 -18.03 12.65
CA ALA A 123 6.37 -17.10 13.19
C ALA A 123 5.94 -16.50 14.54
N GLN A 124 4.64 -16.20 14.70
CA GLN A 124 4.08 -15.73 15.97
C GLN A 124 4.14 -16.80 17.06
N LYS A 125 3.85 -18.07 16.72
CA LYS A 125 3.97 -19.19 17.66
C LYS A 125 5.43 -19.37 18.11
N LEU A 126 6.39 -19.26 17.19
CA LEU A 126 7.82 -19.30 17.52
C LEU A 126 8.23 -18.17 18.47
N ARG A 127 7.81 -16.93 18.20
CA ARG A 127 8.06 -15.79 19.09
C ARG A 127 7.49 -16.01 20.49
N ARG A 128 6.28 -16.55 20.61
CA ARG A 128 5.66 -16.89 21.91
C ARG A 128 6.42 -17.97 22.68
N SER A 129 7.12 -18.87 21.98
CA SER A 129 8.04 -19.84 22.60
C SER A 129 9.45 -19.29 22.89
N GLY A 130 9.66 -17.97 22.78
CA GLY A 130 10.96 -17.33 22.98
C GLY A 130 11.96 -17.52 21.84
N ARG A 131 11.53 -18.11 20.71
CA ARG A 131 12.38 -18.33 19.53
C ARG A 131 12.17 -17.18 18.54
N TYR A 132 13.15 -16.29 18.46
CA TYR A 132 13.14 -15.17 17.53
C TYR A 132 13.91 -15.54 16.25
N THR A 133 13.23 -15.45 15.12
CA THR A 133 13.90 -15.47 13.82
C THR A 133 14.54 -14.12 13.55
N LYS A 134 15.55 -14.05 12.67
CA LYS A 134 16.03 -12.76 12.18
C LYS A 134 14.85 -11.97 11.60
N GLY A 135 14.81 -10.68 11.90
CA GLY A 135 13.83 -9.76 11.31
C GLY A 135 13.98 -9.68 9.78
N PRO A 136 13.08 -8.95 9.10
CA PRO A 136 13.19 -8.72 7.67
C PRO A 136 14.58 -8.17 7.34
N LYS A 137 15.19 -8.66 6.25
CA LYS A 137 16.44 -8.08 5.75
C LYS A 137 16.24 -6.59 5.48
N LYS A 138 17.28 -5.77 5.59
CA LYS A 138 17.20 -4.37 5.17
C LYS A 138 16.71 -4.27 3.72
N LEU A 139 15.92 -3.25 3.41
CA LEU A 139 15.52 -2.98 2.04
C LEU A 139 16.77 -2.68 1.19
N VAL A 140 16.94 -3.40 0.08
CA VAL A 140 18.08 -3.22 -0.84
C VAL A 140 17.63 -2.50 -2.12
N LYS A 141 18.59 -2.12 -2.97
CA LYS A 141 18.31 -1.39 -4.21
C LYS A 141 17.40 -2.20 -5.14
N GLU A 142 17.63 -3.49 -5.22
CA GLU A 142 16.86 -4.42 -6.07
C GLU A 142 15.40 -4.53 -5.61
N ASP A 143 15.13 -4.39 -4.30
CA ASP A 143 13.77 -4.34 -3.78
C ASP A 143 13.05 -3.05 -4.23
N ARG A 144 13.76 -1.91 -4.22
CA ARG A 144 13.21 -0.61 -4.66
C ARG A 144 12.96 -0.59 -6.17
N GLU A 145 13.87 -1.14 -6.96
CA GLU A 145 13.69 -1.29 -8.41
C GLU A 145 12.50 -2.19 -8.75
N ARG A 146 12.35 -3.31 -8.03
CA ARG A 146 11.17 -4.17 -8.16
C ARG A 146 9.89 -3.43 -7.80
N PHE A 147 9.90 -2.69 -6.70
CA PHE A 147 8.78 -1.88 -6.25
C PHE A 147 8.32 -0.90 -7.33
N VAL A 148 9.23 -0.07 -7.85
CA VAL A 148 8.92 0.89 -8.91
C VAL A 148 8.39 0.19 -10.16
N LYS A 149 9.04 -0.88 -10.60
CA LYS A 149 8.63 -1.62 -11.80
C LYS A 149 7.21 -2.20 -11.65
N GLU A 150 6.90 -2.80 -10.50
CA GLU A 150 5.58 -3.39 -10.28
C GLU A 150 4.51 -2.31 -10.13
N LEU A 151 4.80 -1.20 -9.46
CA LEU A 151 3.88 -0.08 -9.34
C LEU A 151 3.58 0.53 -10.72
N GLN A 152 4.60 0.80 -11.54
CA GLN A 152 4.43 1.29 -12.91
C GLN A 152 3.59 0.33 -13.76
N LYS A 153 3.82 -0.98 -13.63
CA LYS A 153 3.03 -1.99 -14.34
C LYS A 153 1.57 -1.99 -13.91
N ILE A 154 1.28 -1.87 -12.61
CA ILE A 154 -0.08 -1.77 -12.09
C ILE A 154 -0.77 -0.51 -12.63
N LEU A 155 -0.12 0.66 -12.51
CA LEU A 155 -0.69 1.93 -12.99
C LEU A 155 -0.88 1.93 -14.51
N SER A 156 0.06 1.41 -15.28
CA SER A 156 -0.07 1.26 -16.74
C SER A 156 -1.27 0.40 -17.12
N LYS A 157 -1.45 -0.74 -16.45
CA LYS A 157 -2.60 -1.63 -16.66
C LYS A 157 -3.92 -0.93 -16.34
N ILE A 158 -3.94 -0.12 -15.30
CA ILE A 158 -5.12 0.65 -14.88
C ILE A 158 -5.50 1.72 -15.92
N GLU A 159 -4.51 2.38 -16.51
CA GLU A 159 -4.69 3.36 -17.60
C GLU A 159 -4.96 2.71 -18.98
N GLY A 160 -4.97 1.38 -19.05
CA GLY A 160 -5.23 0.63 -20.29
C GLY A 160 -4.03 0.47 -21.21
N PHE A 161 -2.83 0.82 -20.76
CA PHE A 161 -1.59 0.54 -21.48
C PHE A 161 -1.17 -0.93 -21.29
N THR A 162 -0.93 -1.63 -22.40
CA THR A 162 -0.42 -3.02 -22.42
C THR A 162 0.98 -3.04 -23.03
N TYR A 163 1.92 -3.72 -22.37
CA TYR A 163 3.25 -4.05 -22.89
C TYR A 163 3.23 -5.39 -23.64
#